data_AF-A0A6J8CTJ5-F1
#
_entry.id   AF-A0A6J8CTJ5-F1
#
_cell.length_a   1.000
_cell.length_b   1.000
_cell.length_c   1.000
_cell.angle_alpha   90.00
_cell.angle_beta   90.00
_cell.angle_gamma   90.00
#
_symmetry.space_group_name_H-M   'P 1'
#
loop_
_entity.id
_entity.type
_entity.pdbx_description
1 polymer ?
#
loop_
_entity_poly.entity_id
_entity_poly.type
_entity_poly.pdbx_seq_one_letter_code
_entity_poly.pdbx_strand_id
1 'polypeptide(L)'
;MDGDPIAEAIIKNLVYIKQNITSFETIVDVLISKEIIGLHERSNFVSHGISHSERIQEVINEVLKKGATYDFITALIDFGNEHVAEQILSLDEEATLEREKYEILNEIKSLKKNHQEQVAHLDDRIIKLQDEMTEKDKQIAAQNEELRKLKEMIEEHFTRHDKKMNEMSRTLEKVSNLCEKNDEKATDTEDKKGNTQKPNVRQTITSKNREGLHRANKHKN
;
A
#
# COMPACT_ATOMS: atom_id res chain seq x y z
N MET A 1 37.09 28.71 33.03
CA MET A 1 36.18 27.56 33.11
C MET A 1 34.82 28.20 33.01
N ASP A 2 34.23 28.14 31.83
CA ASP A 2 32.87 28.63 31.63
C ASP A 2 31.97 27.63 32.37
N GLY A 3 31.50 28.03 33.54
CA GLY A 3 30.64 27.22 34.38
C GLY A 3 29.28 27.08 33.72
N ASP A 4 28.63 25.92 33.85
CA ASP A 4 27.24 25.76 33.43
C ASP A 4 26.39 26.80 34.21
N PRO A 5 25.81 27.81 33.54
CA PRO A 5 25.08 28.88 34.20
C PRO A 5 23.85 28.34 34.95
N ILE A 6 23.25 27.24 34.47
CA ILE A 6 22.14 26.57 35.14
C ILE A 6 22.64 25.88 36.41
N ALA A 7 23.83 25.25 36.38
CA ALA A 7 24.43 24.67 37.57
C ALA A 7 24.67 25.72 38.66
N GLU A 8 25.19 26.89 38.28
CA GLU A 8 25.38 28.01 39.22
C GLU A 8 24.05 28.51 39.77
N ALA A 9 23.03 28.64 38.93
CA ALA A 9 21.70 29.08 39.34
C ALA A 9 21.03 28.09 40.30
N ILE A 10 21.18 26.77 40.08
CA ILE A 10 20.72 25.73 41.00
C ILE A 10 21.41 25.87 42.36
N ILE A 11 22.73 26.06 42.37
CA ILE A 11 23.50 26.22 43.62
C ILE A 11 23.05 27.48 44.37
N LYS A 12 22.85 28.61 43.67
CA LYS A 12 22.37 29.87 44.25
C LYS A 12 20.96 29.73 44.88
N ASN A 13 20.08 28.93 44.27
CA ASN A 13 18.70 28.75 44.71
C ASN A 13 18.47 27.50 45.58
N LEU A 14 19.53 26.80 45.99
CA LEU A 14 19.45 25.48 46.63
C LEU A 14 18.52 25.44 47.86
N VAL A 15 18.53 26.50 48.70
CA VAL A 15 17.65 26.61 49.86
C VAL A 15 16.18 26.67 49.45
N TYR A 16 15.87 27.49 48.44
CA TYR A 16 14.53 27.63 47.91
C TYR A 16 14.04 26.31 47.28
N ILE A 17 14.89 25.66 46.47
CA ILE A 17 14.58 24.39 45.81
C ILE A 17 14.19 23.33 46.83
N LYS A 18 14.99 23.17 47.90
CA LYS A 18 14.73 22.19 48.98
C LYS A 18 13.41 22.37 49.71
N GLN A 19 12.88 23.59 49.74
CA GLN A 19 11.66 23.93 50.46
C GLN A 19 10.41 23.84 49.57
N ASN A 20 10.57 23.93 48.25
CA ASN A 20 9.46 24.16 47.33
C ASN A 20 9.25 23.05 46.30
N ILE A 21 10.14 22.05 46.23
CA ILE A 21 9.90 20.85 45.42
C ILE A 21 8.76 20.03 46.03
N THR A 22 7.78 19.77 45.19
CA THR A 22 6.69 18.82 45.37
C THR A 22 6.87 17.66 44.39
N SER A 23 6.19 16.52 44.59
CA SER A 23 6.29 15.37 43.67
C SER A 23 7.72 14.85 43.47
N PHE A 24 8.57 14.95 44.50
CA PHE A 24 9.99 14.61 44.45
C PHE A 24 10.24 13.19 43.94
N GLU A 25 9.47 12.22 44.42
CA GLU A 25 9.60 10.81 44.04
C GLU A 25 9.37 10.62 42.53
N THR A 26 8.39 11.32 41.96
CA THR A 26 8.10 11.29 40.52
C THR A 26 9.24 11.91 39.71
N ILE A 27 9.80 13.03 40.20
CA ILE A 27 10.98 13.67 39.57
C ILE A 27 12.15 12.69 39.55
N VAL A 28 12.43 12.01 40.66
CA VAL A 28 13.48 11.00 40.75
C VAL A 28 13.26 9.85 39.77
N ASP A 29 12.02 9.36 39.65
CA ASP A 29 11.67 8.28 38.71
C ASP A 29 11.94 8.68 37.25
N VAL A 30 11.73 9.95 36.88
CA VAL A 30 12.06 10.46 35.54
C VAL A 30 13.56 10.61 35.34
N LEU A 31 14.29 11.09 36.35
CA LEU A 31 15.75 11.16 36.25
C LEU A 31 16.39 9.76 36.13
N ILE A 32 15.76 8.74 36.71
CA ILE A 32 16.16 7.34 36.53
C ILE A 32 15.85 6.86 35.11
N SER A 33 14.66 7.15 34.58
CA SER A 33 14.30 6.72 33.21
C SER A 33 15.17 7.37 32.13
N LYS A 34 15.71 8.55 32.42
CA LYS A 34 16.72 9.26 31.60
C LYS A 34 18.17 8.83 31.87
N GLU A 35 18.40 7.81 32.72
CA GLU A 35 19.72 7.30 33.10
C GLU A 35 20.64 8.33 33.81
N ILE A 36 20.06 9.44 34.29
CA ILE A 36 20.75 10.46 35.06
C ILE A 36 20.98 9.97 36.49
N ILE A 37 20.05 9.22 37.05
CA ILE A 37 20.23 8.57 38.35
C ILE A 37 20.26 7.05 38.13
N GLY A 38 21.17 6.35 38.80
CA GLY A 38 21.21 4.90 38.72
C GLY A 38 19.95 4.30 39.34
N LEU A 39 19.32 3.32 38.67
CA LEU A 39 18.16 2.61 39.23
C LEU A 39 18.44 2.02 40.62
N HIS A 40 19.67 1.55 40.84
CA HIS A 40 20.14 1.01 42.12
C HIS A 40 20.29 2.06 43.22
N GLU A 41 20.37 3.35 42.85
CA GLU A 41 20.49 4.48 43.77
C GLU A 41 19.11 5.00 44.20
N ARG A 42 18.03 4.61 43.52
CA ARG A 42 16.64 5.00 43.84
C ARG A 42 16.29 4.79 45.32
N SER A 43 16.72 3.66 45.89
CA SER A 43 16.46 3.35 47.29
C SER A 43 17.11 4.34 48.24
N ASN A 44 18.24 4.95 47.86
CA ASN A 44 18.93 5.93 48.70
C ASN A 44 18.12 7.22 48.77
N PHE A 45 17.60 7.67 47.62
CA PHE A 45 16.81 8.91 47.52
C PHE A 45 15.37 8.79 48.05
N VAL A 46 14.78 7.58 48.04
CA VAL A 46 13.40 7.34 48.47
C VAL A 46 13.31 6.74 49.88
N SER A 47 14.45 6.41 50.51
CA SER A 47 14.45 5.88 51.88
C SER A 47 13.88 6.90 52.89
N HIS A 48 13.15 6.39 53.88
CA HIS A 48 12.53 7.21 54.94
C HIS A 48 13.52 7.57 56.08
N GLY A 49 14.76 7.11 56.00
CA GLY A 49 15.80 7.35 57.02
C GLY A 49 16.55 8.68 56.87
N ILE A 50 16.37 9.37 55.73
CA ILE A 50 17.02 10.64 55.40
C ILE A 50 15.94 11.72 55.28
N SER A 51 16.23 12.95 55.71
CA SER A 51 15.25 14.03 55.63
C SER A 51 14.94 14.40 54.17
N HIS A 52 13.74 14.90 53.90
CA HIS A 52 13.32 15.29 52.54
C HIS A 52 14.30 16.27 51.87
N SER A 53 14.80 17.24 52.65
CA SER A 53 15.79 18.25 52.23
C SER A 53 17.14 17.63 51.86
N GLU A 54 17.61 16.63 52.61
CA GLU A 54 18.84 15.90 52.31
C GLU A 54 18.69 15.02 51.07
N ARG A 55 17.55 14.33 50.90
CA ARG A 55 17.27 13.55 49.68
C ARG A 55 17.29 14.43 48.43
N ILE A 56 16.70 15.63 48.50
CA ILE A 56 16.74 16.61 47.41
C ILE A 56 18.20 17.03 47.12
N GLN A 57 19.00 17.28 48.16
CA GLN A 57 20.41 17.62 47.98
C GLN A 57 21.18 16.54 47.23
N GLU A 58 21.00 15.27 47.61
CA GLU A 58 21.73 14.17 46.98
C GLU A 58 21.36 14.02 45.49
N VAL A 59 20.07 14.16 45.15
CA VAL A 59 19.61 14.19 43.75
C VAL A 59 20.26 15.35 42.99
N ILE A 60 20.24 16.56 43.56
CA ILE A 60 20.87 17.73 42.94
C ILE A 60 22.38 17.50 42.74
N ASN A 61 23.07 16.89 43.70
CA ASN A 61 24.49 16.60 43.58
C ASN A 61 24.79 15.66 42.40
N GLU A 62 24.00 14.60 42.22
CA GLU A 62 24.19 13.69 41.08
C GLU A 62 23.83 14.36 39.74
N VAL A 63 22.78 15.19 39.72
CA VAL A 63 22.42 16.02 38.55
C VAL A 63 23.57 16.94 38.16
N LEU A 64 24.15 17.68 39.11
CA LEU A 64 25.27 18.59 38.88
C LEU A 64 26.53 17.85 38.43
N LYS A 65 26.85 16.72 39.08
CA LYS A 65 28.00 15.89 38.75
C LYS A 65 27.95 15.30 37.34
N LYS A 66 26.74 14.98 36.85
CA LYS A 66 26.54 14.48 35.48
C LYS A 66 26.30 15.59 34.45
N GLY A 67 26.24 16.86 34.86
CA GLY A 67 25.92 17.98 33.98
C GLY A 67 24.50 17.87 33.40
N ALA A 68 23.58 17.23 34.11
CA ALA A 68 22.20 16.98 33.68
C ALA A 68 21.22 18.05 34.20
N THR A 69 21.71 19.28 34.39
CA THR A 69 20.97 20.41 34.99
C THR A 69 19.70 20.72 34.22
N TYR A 70 19.75 20.67 32.89
CA TYR A 70 18.58 20.91 32.06
C TYR A 70 17.50 19.84 32.18
N ASP A 71 17.89 18.57 32.23
CA ASP A 71 16.94 17.48 32.39
C ASP A 71 16.23 17.55 33.75
N PHE A 72 16.94 18.03 34.78
CA PHE A 72 16.34 18.33 36.08
C PHE A 72 15.32 19.48 36.00
N ILE A 73 15.66 20.59 35.32
CA ILE A 73 14.72 21.70 35.08
C ILE A 73 13.48 21.23 34.33
N THR A 74 13.66 20.42 33.28
CA THR A 74 12.54 19.86 32.50
C THR A 74 11.66 18.99 33.38
N ALA A 75 12.25 18.13 34.22
CA ALA A 75 11.48 17.31 35.15
C ALA A 75 10.73 18.15 36.19
N LEU A 76 11.30 19.27 36.67
CA LEU A 76 10.56 20.18 37.55
C LEU A 76 9.30 20.73 36.86
N ILE A 77 9.42 21.18 35.60
CA ILE A 77 8.30 21.72 34.82
C ILE A 77 7.23 20.63 34.58
N ASP A 78 7.64 19.47 34.06
CA ASP A 78 6.73 18.38 33.68
C ASP A 78 5.91 17.86 34.88
N PHE A 79 6.45 17.98 36.10
CA PHE A 79 5.83 17.45 37.32
C PHE A 79 5.33 18.53 38.29
N GLY A 80 4.96 19.70 37.75
CA GLY A 80 4.19 20.72 38.49
C GLY A 80 5.02 21.58 39.45
N ASN A 81 6.34 21.63 39.26
CA ASN A 81 7.26 22.51 39.99
C ASN A 81 7.79 23.63 39.08
N GLU A 82 6.94 24.14 38.20
CA GLU A 82 7.26 25.20 37.26
C GLU A 82 7.78 26.45 37.98
N HIS A 83 7.20 26.82 39.13
CA HIS A 83 7.66 27.95 39.95
C HIS A 83 9.11 27.78 40.45
N VAL A 84 9.55 26.55 40.72
CA VAL A 84 10.94 26.27 41.11
C VAL A 84 11.86 26.40 39.90
N ALA A 85 11.45 25.86 38.75
CA ALA A 85 12.20 26.00 37.50
C ALA A 85 12.33 27.47 37.08
N GLU A 86 11.26 28.24 37.15
CA GLU A 86 11.26 29.68 36.87
C GLU A 86 12.16 30.44 37.84
N GLN A 87 12.16 30.12 39.13
CA GLN A 87 13.05 30.76 40.10
C GLN A 87 14.53 30.49 39.79
N ILE A 88 14.87 29.31 39.27
CA ILE A 88 16.23 28.98 38.85
C ILE A 88 16.60 29.77 37.59
N LEU A 89 15.72 29.80 36.60
CA LEU A 89 15.98 30.40 35.29
C LEU A 89 15.91 31.95 35.28
N SER A 90 15.10 32.55 36.17
CA SER A 90 14.85 34.00 36.21
C SER A 90 16.04 34.85 36.66
N LEU A 91 17.05 34.24 37.29
CA LEU A 91 18.20 34.95 37.85
C LEU A 91 19.40 35.01 36.89
N ASP A 92 19.29 34.40 35.71
CA ASP A 92 20.40 34.28 34.78
C ASP A 92 19.89 34.33 33.32
N GLU A 93 20.16 35.44 32.61
CA GLU A 93 19.83 35.59 31.19
C GLU A 93 20.44 34.47 30.33
N GLU A 94 21.60 33.95 30.73
CA GLU A 94 22.28 32.86 30.03
C GLU A 94 21.56 31.52 30.24
N ALA A 95 21.02 31.27 31.44
CA ALA A 95 20.18 30.10 31.70
C ALA A 95 18.85 30.15 30.93
N THR A 96 18.29 31.35 30.72
CA THR A 96 17.07 31.53 29.91
C THR A 96 17.32 31.21 28.44
N LEU A 97 18.45 31.68 27.88
CA LEU A 97 18.85 31.35 26.50
C LEU A 97 19.14 29.86 26.30
N GLU A 98 19.78 29.21 27.28
CA GLU A 98 20.05 27.76 27.21
C GLU A 98 18.75 26.94 27.26
N ARG A 99 17.70 27.43 27.93
CA ARG A 99 16.34 26.85 27.87
C ARG A 99 15.73 26.91 26.49
N GLU A 100 15.68 28.09 25.90
CA GLU A 100 15.13 28.25 24.54
C GLU A 100 15.87 27.36 23.54
N LYS A 101 17.20 27.29 23.64
CA LYS A 101 18.03 26.42 22.80
C LYS A 101 17.68 24.93 22.95
N TYR A 102 17.46 24.44 24.17
CA TYR A 102 17.11 23.03 24.36
C TYR A 102 15.70 22.71 23.88
N GLU A 103 14.73 23.60 24.10
CA GLU A 103 13.38 23.47 23.57
C GLU A 103 13.41 23.36 22.04
N ILE A 104 14.17 24.24 21.37
CA ILE A 104 14.39 24.20 19.92
C ILE A 104 15.02 22.87 19.48
N LEU A 105 16.05 22.38 20.19
CA LEU A 105 16.71 21.11 19.86
C LEU A 105 15.76 19.91 19.99
N ASN A 106 14.86 19.91 20.97
CA ASN A 106 13.86 18.88 21.13
C ASN A 106 12.80 18.93 20.03
N GLU A 107 12.36 20.12 19.63
CA GLU A 107 11.45 20.29 18.51
C GLU A 107 12.08 19.77 17.21
N ILE A 108 13.34 20.12 16.94
CA ILE A 108 14.10 19.61 15.79
C ILE A 108 14.19 18.08 15.80
N LYS A 109 14.48 17.46 16.95
CA LYS A 109 14.52 15.99 17.07
C LYS A 109 13.17 15.37 16.77
N SER A 110 12.09 15.94 17.31
CA SER A 110 10.72 15.48 17.07
C SER A 110 10.34 15.58 15.59
N LEU A 111 10.58 16.73 14.97
CA LEU A 111 10.33 16.97 13.54
C LEU A 111 11.13 16.00 12.66
N LYS A 112 12.41 15.78 12.97
CA LYS A 112 13.26 14.84 12.24
C LYS A 112 12.71 13.42 12.31
N LYS A 113 12.28 12.97 13.50
CA LYS A 113 11.67 11.65 13.68
C LYS A 113 10.38 11.52 12.87
N ASN A 114 9.48 12.49 12.96
CA ASN A 114 8.22 12.48 12.20
C ASN A 114 8.49 12.47 10.68
N HIS A 115 9.47 13.24 10.22
CA HIS A 115 9.85 13.24 8.80
C HIS A 115 10.39 11.88 8.35
N GLN A 116 11.23 11.22 9.15
CA GLN A 116 11.72 9.88 8.87
C GLN A 116 10.58 8.84 8.79
N GLU A 117 9.61 8.91 9.70
CA GLU A 117 8.44 8.02 9.69
C GLU A 117 7.57 8.24 8.44
N GLN A 118 7.38 9.50 8.01
CA GLN A 118 6.65 9.82 6.78
C GLN A 118 7.36 9.28 5.53
N VAL A 119 8.69 9.42 5.46
CA VAL A 119 9.48 8.89 4.33
C VAL A 119 9.36 7.36 4.25
N ALA A 120 9.51 6.66 5.38
CA ALA A 120 9.36 5.21 5.43
C ALA A 120 7.97 4.74 4.95
N HIS A 121 6.90 5.44 5.34
CA HIS A 121 5.54 5.13 4.88
C HIS A 121 5.37 5.34 3.36
N LEU A 122 6.01 6.37 2.79
CA LEU A 122 5.97 6.61 1.34
C LEU A 122 6.73 5.52 0.56
N ASP A 123 7.88 5.08 1.06
CA ASP A 123 8.66 3.99 0.45
C ASP A 123 7.83 2.68 0.40
N ASP A 124 7.18 2.32 1.52
CA ASP A 124 6.27 1.17 1.57
C ASP A 124 5.10 1.28 0.58
N ARG A 125 4.57 2.49 0.39
CA ARG A 125 3.48 2.73 -0.56
C ARG A 125 3.96 2.59 -2.01
N ILE A 126 5.17 3.03 -2.32
CA ILE A 126 5.78 2.87 -3.64
C ILE A 126 5.93 1.38 -3.98
N ILE A 127 6.45 0.58 -3.04
CA ILE A 127 6.62 -0.88 -3.24
C ILE A 127 5.26 -1.53 -3.53
N LYS A 128 4.22 -1.23 -2.74
CA LYS A 128 2.87 -1.77 -2.98
C LYS A 128 2.31 -1.40 -4.34
N LEU A 129 2.53 -0.17 -4.79
CA LEU A 129 2.08 0.27 -6.12
C LEU A 129 2.83 -0.46 -7.25
N GLN A 130 4.12 -0.75 -7.07
CA GLN A 130 4.89 -1.53 -8.03
C GLN A 130 4.39 -2.98 -8.12
N ASP A 131 4.06 -3.60 -6.98
CA ASP A 131 3.47 -4.94 -6.95
C ASP A 131 2.10 -4.97 -7.62
N GLU A 132 1.23 -3.99 -7.32
CA GLU A 132 -0.09 -3.85 -7.95
C GLU A 132 0.02 -3.65 -9.48
N MET A 133 0.99 -2.86 -9.96
CA MET A 133 1.23 -2.68 -11.39
C MET A 133 1.68 -3.99 -12.05
N THR A 134 2.64 -4.69 -11.43
CA THR A 134 3.16 -5.96 -11.95
C THR A 134 2.05 -7.02 -12.05
N GLU A 135 1.13 -7.04 -11.09
CA GLU A 135 -0.02 -7.94 -11.11
C GLU A 135 -1.02 -7.59 -12.21
N LYS A 136 -1.30 -6.29 -12.44
CA LYS A 136 -2.14 -5.85 -13.56
C LYS A 136 -1.52 -6.23 -14.91
N ASP A 137 -0.20 -6.09 -15.06
CA ASP A 137 0.49 -6.48 -16.28
C ASP A 137 0.36 -7.98 -16.57
N LYS A 138 0.45 -8.84 -15.53
CA LYS A 138 0.18 -10.28 -15.67
C LYS A 138 -1.24 -10.57 -16.10
N GLN A 139 -2.23 -9.87 -15.52
CA GLN A 139 -3.64 -10.04 -15.90
C GLN A 139 -3.89 -9.64 -17.36
N ILE A 140 -3.30 -8.53 -17.82
CA ILE A 140 -3.40 -8.09 -19.22
C ILE A 140 -2.76 -9.12 -20.15
N ALA A 141 -1.59 -9.67 -19.79
CA ALA A 141 -0.94 -10.72 -20.57
C ALA A 141 -1.82 -11.98 -20.68
N ALA A 142 -2.44 -12.41 -19.58
CA ALA A 142 -3.35 -13.56 -19.57
C ALA A 142 -4.58 -13.33 -20.45
N GLN A 143 -5.21 -12.15 -20.36
CA GLN A 143 -6.36 -11.78 -21.20
C GLN A 143 -6.01 -11.75 -22.69
N ASN A 144 -4.83 -11.23 -23.04
CA ASN A 144 -4.35 -11.22 -24.43
C ASN A 144 -4.14 -12.63 -24.96
N GLU A 145 -3.64 -13.54 -24.14
CA GLU A 145 -3.47 -14.96 -24.51
C GLU A 145 -4.82 -15.67 -24.70
N GLU A 146 -5.81 -15.40 -23.85
CA GLU A 146 -7.17 -15.90 -24.04
C GLU A 146 -7.81 -15.37 -25.33
N LEU A 147 -7.64 -14.07 -25.61
CA LEU A 147 -8.11 -13.46 -26.84
C LEU A 147 -7.45 -14.09 -28.08
N ARG A 148 -6.15 -14.40 -28.00
CA ARG A 148 -5.42 -15.11 -29.06
C ARG A 148 -6.01 -16.49 -29.31
N LYS A 149 -6.21 -17.29 -28.25
CA LYS A 149 -6.82 -18.62 -28.35
C LYS A 149 -8.23 -18.58 -28.93
N LEU A 150 -9.04 -17.60 -28.52
CA LEU A 150 -10.39 -17.42 -29.07
C LEU A 150 -10.34 -17.12 -30.56
N LYS A 151 -9.42 -16.25 -30.99
CA LYS A 151 -9.24 -15.93 -32.41
C LYS A 151 -8.86 -17.16 -33.23
N GLU A 152 -7.95 -18.00 -32.72
CA GLU A 152 -7.56 -19.27 -33.37
C GLU A 152 -8.74 -20.24 -33.47
N MET A 153 -9.51 -20.41 -32.39
CA MET A 153 -10.70 -21.26 -32.40
C MET A 153 -11.75 -20.80 -33.42
N ILE A 154 -11.95 -19.48 -33.55
CA ILE A 154 -12.87 -18.91 -34.53
C ILE A 154 -12.38 -19.20 -35.96
N GLU A 155 -11.09 -19.01 -36.24
CA GLU A 155 -10.50 -19.27 -37.55
C GLU A 155 -10.58 -20.76 -37.94
N GLU A 156 -10.31 -21.65 -36.98
CA GLU A 156 -10.50 -23.09 -37.16
C GLU A 156 -11.97 -23.45 -37.44
N HIS A 157 -12.91 -22.86 -36.71
CA HIS A 157 -14.34 -23.10 -36.89
C HIS A 157 -14.79 -22.69 -38.29
N PHE A 158 -14.42 -21.49 -38.76
CA PHE A 158 -14.74 -21.05 -40.12
C PHE A 158 -14.12 -21.97 -41.18
N THR A 159 -12.86 -22.36 -41.01
CA THR A 159 -12.19 -23.29 -41.94
C THR A 159 -12.90 -24.64 -42.00
N ARG A 160 -13.32 -25.20 -40.86
CA ARG A 160 -14.08 -26.46 -40.81
C ARG A 160 -15.47 -26.30 -41.44
N HIS A 161 -16.15 -25.20 -41.17
CA HIS A 161 -17.46 -24.90 -41.75
C HIS A 161 -17.38 -24.81 -43.27
N ASP A 162 -16.39 -24.11 -43.82
CA ASP A 162 -16.19 -23.97 -45.27
C ASP A 162 -15.90 -25.32 -45.94
N LYS A 163 -15.08 -26.17 -45.31
CA LYS A 163 -14.86 -27.55 -45.80
C LYS A 163 -16.17 -28.34 -45.85
N LYS A 164 -16.96 -28.29 -44.78
CA LYS A 164 -18.25 -28.98 -44.70
C LYS A 164 -19.24 -28.47 -45.75
N MET A 165 -19.30 -27.16 -45.98
CA MET A 165 -20.12 -26.56 -47.03
C MET A 165 -19.71 -27.05 -48.42
N ASN A 166 -18.40 -27.09 -48.71
CA ASN A 166 -17.88 -27.59 -49.98
C ASN A 166 -18.18 -29.09 -50.20
N GLU A 167 -18.06 -29.92 -49.16
CA GLU A 167 -18.42 -31.35 -49.22
C GLU A 167 -19.92 -31.56 -49.47
N MET A 168 -20.76 -30.77 -48.80
CA MET A 168 -22.21 -30.79 -49.00
C MET A 168 -22.57 -30.38 -50.43
N SER A 169 -21.97 -29.32 -50.97
CA SER A 169 -22.15 -28.90 -52.37
C SER A 169 -21.78 -30.01 -53.35
N ARG A 170 -20.62 -30.65 -53.18
CA ARG A 170 -20.20 -31.79 -54.04
C ARG A 170 -21.15 -32.98 -53.94
N THR A 171 -21.70 -33.24 -52.76
CA THR A 171 -22.66 -34.33 -52.55
C THR A 171 -23.99 -34.02 -53.24
N LEU A 172 -24.49 -32.79 -53.11
CA LEU A 172 -25.69 -32.33 -53.82
C LEU A 172 -25.52 -32.41 -55.34
N GLU A 173 -24.35 -32.03 -55.86
CA GLU A 173 -24.04 -32.14 -57.29
C GLU A 173 -24.05 -33.60 -57.76
N LYS A 174 -23.47 -34.53 -56.98
CA LYS A 174 -23.54 -35.98 -57.28
C LYS A 174 -24.97 -36.50 -57.28
N VAL A 175 -25.80 -36.08 -56.32
CA VAL A 175 -27.22 -36.47 -56.26
C VAL A 175 -27.97 -35.94 -57.48
N SER A 176 -27.76 -34.68 -57.87
CA SER A 176 -28.36 -34.09 -59.07
C SER A 176 -28.01 -34.90 -60.32
N ASN A 177 -26.72 -35.18 -60.53
CA ASN A 177 -26.25 -35.93 -61.69
C ASN A 177 -26.78 -37.39 -61.71
N LEU A 178 -26.99 -38.00 -60.54
CA LEU A 178 -27.58 -39.34 -60.45
C LEU A 178 -29.08 -39.33 -60.76
N CYS A 179 -29.81 -38.29 -60.30
CA CYS A 179 -31.22 -38.10 -60.66
C CYS A 179 -31.37 -37.90 -62.17
N GLU A 180 -30.59 -37.01 -62.77
CA GLU A 180 -30.61 -36.77 -64.22
C GLU A 180 -30.32 -38.04 -65.03
N LYS A 181 -29.30 -38.82 -64.64
CA LYS A 181 -29.00 -40.11 -65.29
C LYS A 181 -30.09 -41.16 -65.11
N ASN A 182 -30.81 -41.17 -63.99
CA ASN A 182 -31.92 -42.09 -63.76
C ASN A 182 -33.15 -41.69 -64.58
N ASP A 183 -33.39 -40.38 -64.72
CA ASP A 183 -34.45 -39.85 -65.57
C ASP A 183 -34.18 -40.13 -67.05
N GLU A 184 -32.93 -39.97 -67.52
CA GLU A 184 -32.52 -40.36 -68.89
C GLU A 184 -32.70 -41.85 -69.15
N LYS A 185 -32.35 -42.71 -68.18
CA LYS A 185 -32.60 -44.16 -68.27
C LYS A 185 -34.07 -44.51 -68.24
N ALA A 186 -34.90 -43.74 -67.52
CA ALA A 186 -36.34 -43.94 -67.48
C ALA A 186 -36.96 -43.62 -68.86
N THR A 187 -36.54 -42.53 -69.50
CA THR A 187 -36.99 -42.16 -70.86
C THR A 187 -36.56 -43.18 -71.92
N ASP A 188 -35.34 -43.73 -71.84
CA ASP A 188 -34.87 -44.80 -72.73
C ASP A 188 -35.66 -46.12 -72.57
N THR A 189 -36.23 -46.37 -71.38
CA THR A 189 -37.09 -47.53 -71.13
C THR A 189 -38.56 -47.31 -71.52
N GLU A 190 -39.05 -46.08 -71.49
CA GLU A 190 -40.40 -45.72 -71.97
C GLU A 190 -40.51 -45.80 -73.50
N ASP A 191 -39.44 -45.51 -74.25
CA ASP A 191 -39.43 -45.69 -75.71
C ASP A 191 -39.41 -47.18 -76.15
N LYS A 192 -39.17 -48.13 -75.23
CA LYS A 192 -39.23 -49.58 -75.51
C LYS A 192 -40.44 -50.30 -74.94
N LYS A 193 -41.29 -49.63 -74.15
CA LYS A 193 -42.59 -50.18 -73.70
C LYS A 193 -43.63 -49.08 -73.76
N GLY A 194 -44.47 -49.17 -74.78
CA GLY A 194 -45.53 -48.20 -75.03
C GLY A 194 -46.37 -47.85 -73.80
N ASN A 195 -46.64 -46.55 -73.70
CA ASN A 195 -47.84 -45.94 -73.16
C ASN A 195 -48.23 -46.32 -71.73
N THR A 196 -47.79 -45.54 -70.73
CA THR A 196 -48.69 -45.06 -69.63
C THR A 196 -48.05 -43.97 -68.75
N GLN A 197 -48.47 -42.74 -69.01
CA GLN A 197 -48.71 -41.61 -68.10
C GLN A 197 -48.22 -41.73 -66.63
N LYS A 198 -47.26 -40.88 -66.24
CA LYS A 198 -46.98 -40.52 -64.83
C LYS A 198 -46.74 -39.02 -64.63
N PRO A 199 -46.95 -38.51 -63.39
CA PRO A 199 -47.35 -37.12 -63.17
C PRO A 199 -46.17 -36.16 -63.11
N ASN A 200 -46.43 -34.97 -63.64
CA ASN A 200 -45.59 -33.79 -63.65
C ASN A 200 -45.36 -33.27 -62.21
N VAL A 201 -44.14 -33.45 -61.68
CA VAL A 201 -43.67 -32.73 -60.48
C VAL A 201 -42.44 -31.91 -60.86
N ARG A 202 -42.68 -30.86 -61.65
CA ARG A 202 -41.69 -29.81 -61.91
C ARG A 202 -41.65 -28.89 -60.69
N GLN A 203 -40.89 -29.25 -59.65
CA GLN A 203 -40.54 -28.31 -58.60
C GLN A 203 -39.36 -27.46 -59.06
N THR A 204 -39.66 -26.20 -59.36
CA THR A 204 -38.74 -25.13 -59.68
C THR A 204 -37.81 -24.86 -58.49
N ILE A 205 -36.54 -25.25 -58.58
CA ILE A 205 -35.48 -24.73 -57.71
C ILE A 205 -35.07 -23.37 -58.30
N THR A 206 -35.85 -22.33 -57.98
CA THR A 206 -35.52 -20.95 -58.34
C THR A 206 -34.47 -20.38 -57.38
N SER A 207 -33.23 -20.31 -57.86
CA SER A 207 -32.35 -19.13 -57.84
C SER A 207 -32.16 -18.26 -56.58
N LYS A 208 -32.48 -18.71 -55.36
CA LYS A 208 -32.28 -17.91 -54.13
C LYS A 208 -30.90 -18.00 -53.45
N ASN A 209 -29.96 -18.79 -53.96
CA ASN A 209 -28.66 -19.00 -53.29
C ASN A 209 -27.53 -18.03 -53.72
N ARG A 210 -27.80 -17.01 -54.53
CA ARG A 210 -26.76 -16.04 -54.96
C ARG A 210 -26.64 -14.78 -54.11
N GLU A 211 -27.63 -14.48 -53.26
CA GLU A 211 -27.64 -13.23 -52.47
C GLU A 211 -26.94 -13.33 -51.11
N GLY A 212 -26.63 -14.54 -50.63
CA GLY A 212 -25.94 -14.76 -49.35
C GLY A 212 -24.43 -14.46 -49.37
N LEU A 213 -23.79 -14.42 -50.54
CA LEU A 213 -22.32 -14.32 -50.64
C LEU A 213 -21.79 -12.87 -50.64
N HIS A 214 -22.64 -11.86 -50.85
CA HIS A 214 -22.21 -10.46 -50.96
C HIS A 214 -22.38 -9.61 -49.70
N ARG A 215 -23.00 -10.12 -48.62
CA ARG A 215 -23.10 -9.37 -47.35
C ARG A 215 -21.92 -9.55 -46.39
N ALA A 216 -21.06 -10.56 -46.59
CA ALA A 216 -19.95 -10.84 -45.68
C ALA A 216 -18.72 -9.92 -45.85
N ASN A 217 -18.65 -9.08 -46.90
CA ASN A 217 -17.48 -8.24 -47.21
C ASN A 217 -17.61 -6.76 -46.83
N LYS A 218 -18.65 -6.35 -46.07
CA LYS A 218 -18.89 -4.94 -45.73
C LYS A 218 -18.50 -4.52 -44.30
N HIS A 219 -17.86 -5.39 -43.51
CA HIS A 219 -17.40 -5.08 -42.15
C HIS A 219 -15.90 -5.34 -41.97
N LYS A 220 -15.11 -4.87 -42.94
CA LYS A 220 -13.68 -4.60 -42.76
C LYS A 220 -13.42 -3.18 -43.24
N ASN A 221 -13.50 -2.24 -42.31
CA ASN A 221 -12.77 -0.95 -42.27
C ASN A 221 -12.94 -0.40 -40.86
#